data_AF-A0A258PZW1-F1
#
_entry.id   AF-A0A258PZW1-F1
#
_cell.length_a   1.000
_cell.length_b   1.000
_cell.length_c   1.000
_cell.angle_alpha   90.00
_cell.angle_beta   90.00
_cell.angle_gamma   90.00
#
_symmetry.space_group_name_H-M   'P 1'
#
loop_
_entity.id
_entity.type
_entity.pdbx_description
1 polymer ?
#
loop_
_entity_poly.entity_id
_entity_poly.type
_entity_poly.pdbx_seq_one_letter_code
_entity_poly.pdbx_strand_id
1 'polypeptide(L)'
;MANAYTKQNQQLKDNIRYLGRVLGQAIMQKEGQAAFDLIENIRKSAVKFHRENDQLASLDLEQYLKHLTPVQTVCVVRAFSYFKHLVNIAEDLYTQQITRLNEDNLSAGMLAHSVDKIAEHGLPFETIDAFFKDALVSPVLTAHPTEVQRKSILDIEHTIAFLLAERGNLVSKKELERNHLLIEGAICSLWQTRILRFSKLTVVNEIENALSYYKTTFLEVIPEILQDLERDLNTLYQPKTGEQYVLPSFLHMGSWIGGDRDGNPFVNGTTLLQAIHLQSSAVFKYYLKELDALRRELAVSSRLIAIDDAVMALAKRSRDQSAHRLDEPYRLAVNGIHDKL
;
A
#
# COMPACT_ATOMS: atom_id res chain seq x y z
N MET A 1 21.62 11.42 -17.69
CA MET A 1 20.65 11.72 -16.62
C MET A 1 19.58 12.73 -17.03
N ALA A 2 19.90 13.96 -17.47
CA ALA A 2 18.92 15.00 -17.82
C ALA A 2 17.84 14.58 -18.85
N ASN A 3 18.18 13.73 -19.82
CA ASN A 3 17.23 13.25 -20.85
C ASN A 3 16.24 12.19 -20.31
N ALA A 4 16.66 11.40 -19.31
CA ALA A 4 15.81 10.42 -18.63
C ALA A 4 14.84 11.12 -17.67
N TYR A 5 15.32 12.08 -16.86
CA TYR A 5 14.48 12.91 -15.99
C TYR A 5 13.41 13.70 -16.77
N THR A 6 13.77 14.24 -17.95
CA THR A 6 12.83 14.95 -18.84
C THR A 6 11.76 14.01 -19.42
N LYS A 7 12.16 12.81 -19.88
CA LYS A 7 11.24 11.78 -20.42
C LYS A 7 10.31 11.21 -19.33
N GLN A 8 10.81 11.09 -18.12
CA GLN A 8 10.07 10.61 -16.94
C GLN A 8 9.04 11.64 -16.45
N ASN A 9 9.41 12.92 -16.38
CA ASN A 9 8.45 14.00 -16.08
C ASN A 9 7.35 14.09 -17.17
N GLN A 10 7.70 13.75 -18.41
CA GLN A 10 6.72 13.64 -19.50
C GLN A 10 5.74 12.47 -19.27
N GLN A 11 6.21 11.30 -18.83
CA GLN A 11 5.35 10.16 -18.50
C GLN A 11 4.35 10.48 -17.38
N LEU A 12 4.79 11.14 -16.31
CA LEU A 12 3.90 11.61 -15.24
C LEU A 12 2.80 12.54 -15.80
N LYS A 13 3.19 13.53 -16.60
CA LYS A 13 2.24 14.46 -17.23
C LYS A 13 1.25 13.74 -18.14
N ASP A 14 1.70 12.73 -18.89
CA ASP A 14 0.85 11.98 -19.80
C ASP A 14 -0.13 11.06 -19.06
N ASN A 15 0.29 10.46 -17.95
CA ASN A 15 -0.59 9.72 -17.05
C ASN A 15 -1.67 10.63 -16.43
N ILE A 16 -1.29 11.81 -15.91
CA ILE A 16 -2.23 12.79 -15.36
C ILE A 16 -3.24 13.24 -16.43
N ARG A 17 -2.78 13.56 -17.64
CA ARG A 17 -3.65 13.94 -18.76
C ARG A 17 -4.57 12.79 -19.18
N TYR A 18 -4.08 11.56 -19.19
CA TYR A 18 -4.87 10.39 -19.50
C TYR A 18 -5.99 10.19 -18.48
N LEU A 19 -5.67 10.12 -17.19
CA LEU A 19 -6.65 9.97 -16.11
C LEU A 19 -7.67 11.12 -16.10
N GLY A 20 -7.21 12.36 -16.32
CA GLY A 20 -8.09 13.53 -16.43
C GLY A 20 -9.08 13.43 -17.59
N ARG A 21 -8.64 12.94 -18.76
CA ARG A 21 -9.55 12.71 -19.91
C ARG A 21 -10.58 11.63 -19.60
N VAL A 22 -10.17 10.52 -18.99
CA VAL A 22 -11.09 9.43 -18.63
C VAL A 22 -12.11 9.89 -17.58
N LEU A 23 -11.70 10.67 -16.58
CA LEU A 23 -12.62 11.30 -15.63
C LEU A 23 -13.59 12.25 -16.32
N GLY A 24 -13.10 13.09 -17.24
CA GLY A 24 -13.95 13.97 -18.03
C GLY A 24 -15.01 13.22 -18.85
N GLN A 25 -14.62 12.10 -19.47
CA GLN A 25 -15.55 11.21 -20.18
C GLN A 25 -16.59 10.61 -19.23
N ALA A 26 -16.18 10.13 -18.05
CA ALA A 26 -17.11 9.61 -17.05
C ALA A 26 -18.12 10.67 -16.60
N ILE A 27 -17.67 11.91 -16.33
CA ILE A 27 -18.55 13.02 -15.95
C ILE A 27 -19.53 13.33 -17.09
N MET A 28 -19.03 13.45 -18.32
CA MET A 28 -19.87 13.74 -19.49
C MET A 28 -20.93 12.65 -19.72
N GLN A 29 -20.58 11.37 -19.54
CA GLN A 29 -21.49 10.25 -19.70
C GLN A 29 -22.54 10.17 -18.57
N LYS A 30 -22.19 10.53 -17.33
CA LYS A 30 -23.07 10.36 -16.16
C LYS A 30 -23.89 11.60 -15.81
N GLU A 31 -23.31 12.80 -15.97
CA GLU A 31 -23.90 14.08 -15.59
C GLU A 31 -24.30 14.94 -16.81
N GLY A 32 -23.86 14.55 -18.01
CA GLY A 32 -24.15 15.23 -19.27
C GLY A 32 -23.15 16.33 -19.65
N GLN A 33 -23.28 16.82 -20.88
CA GLN A 33 -22.38 17.79 -21.49
C GLN A 33 -22.31 19.11 -20.69
N ALA A 34 -23.45 19.61 -20.22
CA ALA A 34 -23.50 20.89 -19.51
C ALA A 34 -22.71 20.88 -18.19
N ALA A 35 -22.74 19.76 -17.46
CA ALA A 35 -21.97 19.60 -16.24
C ALA A 35 -20.46 19.53 -16.52
N PHE A 36 -20.07 18.78 -17.56
CA PHE A 36 -18.68 18.72 -18.03
C PHE A 36 -18.15 20.10 -18.44
N ASP A 37 -18.91 20.84 -19.25
CA ASP A 37 -18.51 22.17 -19.73
C ASP A 37 -18.36 23.16 -18.56
N LEU A 38 -19.27 23.12 -17.59
CA LEU A 38 -19.18 23.94 -16.38
C LEU A 38 -17.88 23.66 -15.61
N ILE A 39 -17.55 22.40 -15.37
CA ILE A 39 -16.33 21.99 -14.65
C ILE A 39 -15.08 22.42 -15.43
N GLU A 40 -15.06 22.20 -16.75
CA GLU A 40 -13.93 22.58 -17.60
C GLU A 40 -13.74 24.10 -17.68
N ASN A 41 -14.82 24.88 -17.73
CA ASN A 41 -14.75 26.34 -17.72
C ASN A 41 -14.19 26.85 -16.40
N ILE A 42 -14.67 26.34 -15.26
CA ILE A 42 -14.10 26.66 -13.94
C ILE A 42 -12.61 26.33 -13.89
N ARG A 43 -12.21 25.13 -14.35
CA ARG A 43 -10.81 24.70 -14.38
C ARG A 43 -9.95 25.61 -15.25
N LYS A 44 -10.40 25.95 -16.46
CA LYS A 44 -9.68 26.83 -17.40
C LYS A 44 -9.50 28.22 -16.82
N SER A 45 -10.55 28.83 -16.27
CA SER A 45 -10.47 30.15 -15.63
C SER A 45 -9.52 30.14 -14.43
N ALA A 46 -9.58 29.13 -13.57
CA ALA A 46 -8.67 28.99 -12.43
C ALA A 46 -7.19 28.83 -12.86
N VAL A 47 -6.92 28.00 -13.86
CA VAL A 47 -5.55 27.82 -14.39
C VAL A 47 -5.03 29.09 -15.03
N LYS A 48 -5.86 29.79 -15.82
CA LYS A 48 -5.48 31.02 -16.51
C LYS A 48 -5.17 32.13 -15.50
N PHE A 49 -6.03 32.32 -14.50
CA PHE A 49 -5.78 33.26 -13.41
C PHE A 49 -4.48 32.94 -12.67
N HIS A 50 -4.27 31.68 -12.28
CA HIS A 50 -3.09 31.29 -11.50
C HIS A 50 -1.77 31.40 -12.28
N ARG A 51 -1.75 31.03 -13.57
CA ARG A 51 -0.52 31.00 -14.38
C ARG A 51 -0.18 32.31 -15.07
N GLU A 52 -1.20 33.03 -15.54
CA GLU A 52 -1.04 34.21 -16.39
C GLU A 52 -1.38 35.50 -15.63
N ASN A 53 -1.81 35.40 -14.37
CA ASN A 53 -2.27 36.51 -13.54
C ASN A 53 -3.42 37.31 -14.20
N ASP A 54 -4.26 36.62 -14.96
CA ASP A 54 -5.36 37.20 -15.74
C ASP A 54 -6.54 37.57 -14.83
N GLN A 55 -6.76 38.87 -14.62
CA GLN A 55 -7.83 39.39 -13.79
C GLN A 55 -9.24 39.17 -14.38
N LEU A 56 -9.38 39.09 -15.71
CA LEU A 56 -10.66 38.79 -16.34
C LEU A 56 -11.07 37.34 -16.05
N ALA A 57 -10.10 36.42 -16.10
CA ALA A 57 -10.34 35.03 -15.72
C ALA A 57 -10.74 34.85 -14.25
N SER A 58 -10.25 35.73 -13.37
CA SER A 58 -10.66 35.78 -11.96
C SER A 58 -12.14 36.18 -11.82
N LEU A 59 -12.58 37.21 -12.57
CA LEU A 59 -13.98 37.64 -12.59
C LEU A 59 -14.90 36.55 -13.16
N ASP A 60 -14.49 35.87 -14.23
CA ASP A 60 -15.23 34.74 -14.80
C ASP A 60 -15.36 33.60 -13.78
N LEU A 61 -14.27 33.27 -13.08
CA LEU A 61 -14.26 32.25 -12.02
C LEU A 61 -15.23 32.62 -10.89
N GLU A 62 -15.19 33.87 -10.42
CA GLU A 62 -16.11 34.36 -9.39
C GLU A 62 -17.57 34.25 -9.85
N GLN A 63 -17.86 34.63 -11.10
CA GLN A 63 -19.20 34.49 -11.66
C GLN A 63 -19.65 33.04 -11.72
N TYR A 64 -18.82 32.12 -12.20
CA TYR A 64 -19.18 30.69 -12.23
C TYR A 64 -19.49 30.17 -10.84
N LEU A 65 -18.62 30.44 -9.85
CA LEU A 65 -18.77 29.93 -8.49
C LEU A 65 -20.01 30.51 -7.78
N LYS A 66 -20.30 31.80 -7.98
CA LYS A 66 -21.44 32.48 -7.34
C LYS A 66 -22.80 31.95 -7.79
N HIS A 67 -22.90 31.44 -9.02
CA HIS A 67 -24.15 30.97 -9.62
C HIS A 67 -24.32 29.45 -9.56
N LEU A 68 -23.42 28.72 -8.89
CA LEU A 68 -23.58 27.28 -8.72
C LEU A 68 -24.81 26.98 -7.87
N THR A 69 -25.71 26.17 -8.41
CA THR A 69 -26.73 25.52 -7.58
C THR A 69 -26.08 24.55 -6.58
N PRO A 70 -26.77 24.15 -5.51
CA PRO A 70 -26.23 23.15 -4.57
C PRO A 70 -25.82 21.83 -5.25
N VAL A 71 -26.60 21.37 -6.24
CA VAL A 71 -26.31 20.15 -7.01
C VAL A 71 -25.05 20.32 -7.85
N GLN A 72 -24.93 21.44 -8.56
CA GLN A 72 -23.73 21.75 -9.35
C GLN A 72 -22.50 21.92 -8.45
N THR A 73 -22.65 22.54 -7.28
CA THR A 73 -21.59 22.70 -6.29
C THR A 73 -21.02 21.35 -5.88
N VAL A 74 -21.90 20.40 -5.52
CA VAL A 74 -21.48 19.03 -5.17
C VAL A 74 -20.77 18.36 -6.34
N CYS A 75 -21.30 18.49 -7.57
CA CYS A 75 -20.68 17.91 -8.76
C CYS A 75 -19.27 18.47 -9.02
N VAL A 76 -19.11 19.80 -8.95
CA VAL A 76 -17.83 20.50 -9.14
C VAL A 76 -16.81 20.10 -8.06
N VAL A 77 -17.21 20.10 -6.78
CA VAL A 77 -16.33 19.69 -5.68
C VAL A 77 -15.85 18.26 -5.89
N ARG A 78 -16.75 17.33 -6.22
CA ARG A 78 -16.40 15.93 -6.48
C ARG A 78 -15.44 15.77 -7.66
N ALA A 79 -15.64 16.52 -8.74
CA ALA A 79 -14.76 16.49 -9.90
C ALA A 79 -13.32 16.90 -9.54
N PHE A 80 -13.15 18.00 -8.81
CA PHE A 80 -11.82 18.43 -8.38
C PHE A 80 -11.21 17.49 -7.32
N SER A 81 -12.01 16.97 -6.38
CA SER A 81 -11.53 15.98 -5.41
C SER A 81 -11.02 14.72 -6.08
N TYR A 82 -11.81 14.08 -6.95
CA TYR A 82 -11.37 12.87 -7.63
C TYR A 82 -10.23 13.14 -8.61
N PHE A 83 -10.22 14.29 -9.29
CA PHE A 83 -9.06 14.65 -10.10
C PHE A 83 -7.79 14.73 -9.26
N LYS A 84 -7.83 15.30 -8.05
CA LYS A 84 -6.68 15.31 -7.14
C LYS A 84 -6.28 13.90 -6.70
N HIS A 85 -7.23 13.03 -6.40
CA HIS A 85 -6.95 11.63 -6.07
C HIS A 85 -6.24 10.92 -7.23
N LEU A 86 -6.71 11.11 -8.47
CA LEU A 86 -6.09 10.55 -9.67
C LEU A 86 -4.68 11.10 -9.93
N VAL A 87 -4.45 12.40 -9.65
CA VAL A 87 -3.12 13.01 -9.71
C VAL A 87 -2.19 12.35 -8.68
N ASN A 88 -2.65 12.19 -7.44
CA ASN A 88 -1.85 11.53 -6.39
C ASN A 88 -1.45 10.12 -6.80
N ILE A 89 -2.37 9.32 -7.36
CA ILE A 89 -2.06 7.97 -7.87
C ILE A 89 -0.94 8.02 -8.93
N ALA A 90 -1.02 8.97 -9.88
CA ALA A 90 0.01 9.11 -10.90
C ALA A 90 1.36 9.56 -10.33
N GLU A 91 1.36 10.45 -9.34
CA GLU A 91 2.55 10.93 -8.63
C GLU A 91 3.19 9.84 -7.76
N ASP A 92 2.39 9.01 -7.08
CA ASP A 92 2.84 7.90 -6.25
C ASP A 92 3.50 6.82 -7.12
N LEU A 93 2.85 6.42 -8.23
CA LEU A 93 3.44 5.47 -9.18
C LEU A 93 4.74 6.00 -9.79
N TYR A 94 4.78 7.30 -10.11
CA TYR A 94 5.98 7.94 -10.61
C TYR A 94 7.10 7.89 -9.57
N THR A 95 6.81 8.27 -8.34
CA THR A 95 7.77 8.24 -7.22
C THR A 95 8.30 6.82 -7.02
N GLN A 96 7.43 5.81 -6.98
CA GLN A 96 7.82 4.41 -6.88
C GLN A 96 8.75 3.98 -8.03
N GLN A 97 8.44 4.37 -9.27
CA GLN A 97 9.27 4.06 -10.43
C GLN A 97 10.65 4.74 -10.33
N ILE A 98 10.71 5.98 -9.88
CA ILE A 98 11.97 6.71 -9.67
C ILE A 98 12.79 6.08 -8.55
N THR A 99 12.16 5.67 -7.45
CA THR A 99 12.83 4.97 -6.35
C THR A 99 13.47 3.67 -6.86
N ARG A 100 12.72 2.85 -7.60
CA ARG A 100 13.24 1.59 -8.18
C ARG A 100 14.40 1.81 -9.15
N LEU A 101 14.29 2.81 -10.03
CA LEU A 101 15.36 3.12 -10.99
C LEU A 101 16.62 3.69 -10.34
N ASN A 102 16.50 4.21 -9.12
CA ASN A 102 17.62 4.73 -8.34
C ASN A 102 18.03 3.79 -7.21
N GLU A 103 17.60 2.52 -7.21
CA GLU A 103 18.04 1.53 -6.22
C GLU A 103 19.56 1.41 -6.17
N ASP A 104 20.24 1.50 -7.33
CA ASP A 104 21.72 1.50 -7.41
C ASP A 104 22.37 2.82 -6.95
N ASN A 105 21.60 3.92 -6.86
CA ASN A 105 22.08 5.24 -6.43
C ASN A 105 21.68 5.48 -4.97
N LEU A 106 22.33 4.74 -4.08
CA LEU A 106 22.09 4.80 -2.64
C LEU A 106 22.23 6.23 -2.11
N SER A 107 21.18 6.72 -1.47
CA SER A 107 21.08 8.10 -0.98
C SER A 107 20.54 8.17 0.45
N ALA A 108 20.77 9.31 1.10
CA ALA A 108 20.30 9.55 2.47
C ALA A 108 18.79 9.32 2.60
N GLY A 109 18.40 8.52 3.60
CA GLY A 109 17.01 8.08 3.82
C GLY A 109 16.74 6.63 3.40
N MET A 110 17.67 5.97 2.72
CA MET A 110 17.61 4.53 2.41
C MET A 110 18.36 3.69 3.45
N LEU A 111 17.84 2.50 3.77
CA LEU A 111 18.50 1.57 4.69
C LEU A 111 19.84 1.07 4.12
N ALA A 112 19.86 0.68 2.85
CA ALA A 112 21.09 0.25 2.17
C ALA A 112 22.20 1.33 2.18
N HIS A 113 21.83 2.63 2.05
CA HIS A 113 22.80 3.72 2.23
C HIS A 113 23.37 3.80 3.65
N SER A 114 22.58 3.42 4.66
CA SER A 114 23.06 3.34 6.04
C SER A 114 24.04 2.17 6.22
N VAL A 115 23.81 1.03 5.56
CA VAL A 115 24.75 -0.10 5.54
C VAL A 115 26.07 0.28 4.85
N ASP A 116 26.04 1.03 3.75
CA ASP A 116 27.24 1.58 3.12
C ASP A 116 28.05 2.43 4.10
N LYS A 117 27.36 3.30 4.87
CA LYS A 117 28.04 4.13 5.87
C LYS A 117 28.66 3.31 6.99
N ILE A 118 28.00 2.23 7.42
CA ILE A 118 28.55 1.27 8.39
C ILE A 118 29.84 0.65 7.83
N ALA A 119 29.84 0.26 6.56
CA ALA A 119 30.99 -0.31 5.88
C ALA A 119 32.13 0.70 5.71
N GLU A 120 31.84 1.92 5.25
CA GLU A 120 32.81 3.02 5.08
C GLU A 120 33.54 3.37 6.39
N HIS A 121 32.82 3.36 7.51
CA HIS A 121 33.40 3.67 8.83
C HIS A 121 34.01 2.44 9.51
N GLY A 122 33.91 1.26 8.90
CA GLY A 122 34.51 0.03 9.42
C GLY A 122 33.98 -0.37 10.80
N LEU A 123 32.69 -0.16 11.07
CA LEU A 123 32.14 -0.45 12.40
C LEU A 123 32.22 -1.97 12.71
N PRO A 124 32.65 -2.36 13.93
CA PRO A 124 32.68 -3.76 14.34
C PRO A 124 31.28 -4.39 14.35
N PHE A 125 31.22 -5.69 14.06
CA PHE A 125 29.96 -6.45 14.05
C PHE A 125 29.27 -6.40 15.42
N GLU A 126 30.04 -6.51 16.50
CA GLU A 126 29.55 -6.52 17.88
C GLU A 126 28.80 -5.23 18.23
N THR A 127 29.22 -4.10 17.66
CA THR A 127 28.55 -2.80 17.84
C THR A 127 27.18 -2.81 17.15
N ILE A 128 27.09 -3.39 15.96
CA ILE A 128 25.85 -3.47 15.17
C ILE A 128 24.87 -4.45 15.81
N ASP A 129 25.35 -5.62 16.22
CA ASP A 129 24.55 -6.63 16.93
C ASP A 129 24.01 -6.08 18.26
N ALA A 130 24.84 -5.40 19.06
CA ALA A 130 24.40 -4.76 20.29
C ALA A 130 23.33 -3.68 20.03
N PHE A 131 23.50 -2.86 18.99
CA PHE A 131 22.50 -1.85 18.62
C PHE A 131 21.14 -2.46 18.29
N PHE A 132 21.09 -3.47 17.42
CA PHE A 132 19.82 -4.06 17.00
C PHE A 132 19.14 -4.91 18.07
N LYS A 133 19.89 -5.44 19.05
CA LYS A 133 19.31 -6.12 20.23
C LYS A 133 18.47 -5.19 21.10
N ASP A 134 18.84 -3.92 21.21
CA ASP A 134 18.16 -2.92 22.03
C ASP A 134 17.25 -1.98 21.22
N ALA A 135 17.34 -2.01 19.89
CA ALA A 135 16.59 -1.13 19.02
C ALA A 135 15.07 -1.42 19.05
N LEU A 136 14.28 -0.35 19.16
CA LEU A 136 12.83 -0.38 19.00
C LEU A 136 12.36 0.81 18.17
N VAL A 137 11.78 0.53 17.02
CA VAL A 137 11.05 1.47 16.19
C VAL A 137 9.59 1.05 16.19
N SER A 138 8.71 1.89 16.76
CA SER A 138 7.27 1.58 16.83
C SER A 138 6.41 2.69 16.25
N PRO A 139 6.10 2.65 14.94
CA PRO A 139 5.10 3.53 14.36
C PRO A 139 3.72 3.19 14.94
N VAL A 140 3.03 4.19 15.48
CA VAL A 140 1.72 4.01 16.12
C VAL A 140 0.62 4.55 15.22
N LEU A 141 -0.28 3.67 14.77
CA LEU A 141 -1.46 4.09 14.02
C LEU A 141 -2.46 4.80 14.93
N THR A 142 -2.90 5.98 14.49
CA THR A 142 -3.92 6.79 15.15
C THR A 142 -5.13 6.95 14.24
N ALA A 143 -6.31 7.14 14.82
CA ALA A 143 -7.50 7.42 14.03
C ALA A 143 -7.42 8.83 13.46
N HIS A 144 -7.65 9.00 12.16
CA HIS A 144 -7.69 10.34 11.56
C HIS A 144 -9.07 10.98 11.80
N PRO A 145 -9.17 12.10 12.53
CA PRO A 145 -10.45 12.65 12.99
C PRO A 145 -11.37 13.16 11.86
N THR A 146 -10.83 13.43 10.67
CA THR A 146 -11.56 14.04 9.55
C THR A 146 -11.42 13.32 8.21
N GLU A 147 -10.53 12.33 8.08
CA GLU A 147 -10.09 11.84 6.78
C GLU A 147 -9.82 10.33 6.76
N VAL A 148 -10.75 9.56 7.31
CA VAL A 148 -10.78 8.14 6.99
C VAL A 148 -11.45 8.00 5.64
N GLN A 149 -10.70 8.06 4.55
CA GLN A 149 -11.23 7.72 3.22
C GLN A 149 -11.98 6.40 3.29
N ARG A 150 -13.09 6.28 2.55
CA ARG A 150 -13.88 5.05 2.57
C ARG A 150 -13.05 3.93 1.96
N LYS A 151 -13.05 2.75 2.59
CA LYS A 151 -12.44 1.55 2.03
C LYS A 151 -12.81 1.32 0.56
N SER A 152 -14.08 1.54 0.20
CA SER A 152 -14.54 1.43 -1.19
C SER A 152 -13.83 2.39 -2.16
N ILE A 153 -13.45 3.59 -1.71
CA ILE A 153 -12.68 4.54 -2.52
C ILE A 153 -11.25 4.03 -2.64
N LEU A 154 -10.62 3.66 -1.53
CA LEU A 154 -9.25 3.11 -1.51
C LEU A 154 -9.11 1.87 -2.41
N ASP A 155 -10.07 0.94 -2.35
CA ASP A 155 -10.07 -0.27 -3.18
C ASP A 155 -10.13 0.06 -4.69
N ILE A 156 -10.93 1.07 -5.07
CA ILE A 156 -11.00 1.55 -6.45
C ILE A 156 -9.71 2.27 -6.86
N GLU A 157 -9.14 3.09 -5.98
CA GLU A 157 -7.87 3.78 -6.22
C GLU A 157 -6.71 2.79 -6.41
N HIS A 158 -6.62 1.75 -5.57
CA HIS A 158 -5.67 0.66 -5.76
C HIS A 158 -5.87 -0.06 -7.10
N THR A 159 -7.11 -0.29 -7.51
CA THR A 159 -7.42 -0.88 -8.83
C THR A 159 -6.92 0.02 -9.96
N ILE A 160 -7.16 1.34 -9.87
CA ILE A 160 -6.68 2.32 -10.86
C ILE A 160 -5.16 2.36 -10.88
N ALA A 161 -4.50 2.38 -9.72
CA ALA A 161 -3.05 2.38 -9.60
C ALA A 161 -2.44 1.13 -10.24
N PHE A 162 -2.98 -0.06 -9.95
CA PHE A 162 -2.55 -1.32 -10.55
C PHE A 162 -2.70 -1.31 -12.07
N LEU A 163 -3.87 -0.93 -12.59
CA LEU A 163 -4.12 -0.89 -14.03
C LEU A 163 -3.25 0.16 -14.74
N LEU A 164 -2.99 1.30 -14.11
CA LEU A 164 -2.12 2.34 -14.66
C LEU A 164 -0.64 1.89 -14.68
N ALA A 165 -0.18 1.18 -13.65
CA ALA A 165 1.14 0.58 -13.61
C ALA A 165 1.29 -0.50 -14.70
N GLU A 166 0.30 -1.41 -14.82
CA GLU A 166 0.27 -2.45 -15.86
C GLU A 166 0.34 -1.84 -17.27
N ARG A 167 -0.38 -0.74 -17.50
CA ARG A 167 -0.43 -0.04 -18.79
C ARG A 167 0.94 0.29 -19.36
N GLY A 168 1.91 0.64 -18.51
CA GLY A 168 3.27 0.99 -18.92
C GLY A 168 4.03 -0.17 -19.59
N ASN A 169 3.61 -1.41 -19.35
CA ASN A 169 4.25 -2.63 -19.87
C ASN A 169 3.47 -3.26 -21.04
N LEU A 170 2.28 -2.75 -21.38
CA LEU A 170 1.45 -3.31 -22.45
C LEU A 170 1.96 -2.88 -23.83
N VAL A 171 2.06 -3.84 -24.74
CA VAL A 171 2.58 -3.60 -26.10
C VAL A 171 1.49 -3.76 -27.16
N SER A 172 0.54 -4.68 -26.96
CA SER A 172 -0.52 -4.90 -27.94
C SER A 172 -1.60 -3.83 -27.86
N LYS A 173 -2.07 -3.35 -29.02
CA LYS A 173 -3.23 -2.46 -29.10
C LYS A 173 -4.44 -3.06 -28.41
N LYS A 174 -4.70 -4.36 -28.56
CA LYS A 174 -5.84 -5.04 -27.94
C LYS A 174 -5.74 -5.05 -26.40
N GLU A 175 -4.54 -5.20 -25.87
CA GLU A 175 -4.29 -5.13 -24.42
C GLU A 175 -4.49 -3.72 -23.89
N LEU A 176 -3.98 -2.71 -24.61
CA LEU A 176 -4.14 -1.30 -24.25
C LEU A 176 -5.61 -0.86 -24.26
N GLU A 177 -6.41 -1.33 -25.22
CA GLU A 177 -7.86 -1.08 -25.26
C GLU A 177 -8.58 -1.77 -24.10
N ARG A 178 -8.25 -3.04 -23.81
CA ARG A 178 -8.84 -3.76 -22.65
C ARG A 178 -8.52 -3.06 -21.33
N ASN A 179 -7.26 -2.68 -21.13
CA ASN A 179 -6.80 -1.94 -19.95
C ASN A 179 -7.49 -0.56 -19.86
N HIS A 180 -7.66 0.14 -20.99
CA HIS A 180 -8.40 1.40 -21.02
C HIS A 180 -9.84 1.25 -20.54
N LEU A 181 -10.57 0.24 -21.02
CA LEU A 181 -11.95 -0.05 -20.59
C LEU A 181 -12.03 -0.38 -19.09
N LEU A 182 -11.04 -1.10 -18.55
CA LEU A 182 -10.99 -1.39 -17.11
C LEU A 182 -10.75 -0.13 -16.28
N ILE A 183 -9.86 0.76 -16.73
CA ILE A 183 -9.60 2.06 -16.07
C ILE A 183 -10.83 2.96 -16.15
N GLU A 184 -11.50 3.02 -17.31
CA GLU A 184 -12.75 3.76 -17.48
C GLU A 184 -13.84 3.23 -16.54
N GLY A 185 -14.01 1.91 -16.45
CA GLY A 185 -14.94 1.28 -15.52
C GLY A 185 -14.63 1.58 -14.06
N ALA A 186 -13.36 1.56 -13.67
CA ALA A 186 -12.92 1.90 -12.32
C ALA A 186 -13.16 3.39 -11.99
N ILE A 187 -12.84 4.31 -12.91
CA ILE A 187 -13.10 5.74 -12.73
C ILE A 187 -14.61 6.04 -12.70
N CYS A 188 -15.42 5.38 -13.53
CA CYS A 188 -16.88 5.46 -13.44
C CYS A 188 -17.38 5.00 -12.07
N SER A 189 -16.85 3.89 -11.56
CA SER A 189 -17.20 3.37 -10.23
C SER A 189 -16.77 4.34 -9.13
N LEU A 190 -15.60 4.99 -9.26
CA LEU A 190 -15.15 6.05 -8.37
C LEU A 190 -16.13 7.22 -8.38
N TRP A 191 -16.52 7.68 -9.57
CA TRP A 191 -17.51 8.75 -9.76
C TRP A 191 -18.89 8.42 -9.19
N GLN A 192 -19.27 7.14 -9.12
CA GLN A 192 -20.56 6.73 -8.55
C GLN A 192 -20.46 6.38 -7.05
N THR A 193 -19.25 6.32 -6.51
CA THR A 193 -19.02 6.07 -5.08
C THR A 193 -19.20 7.37 -4.29
N ARG A 194 -19.92 7.34 -3.18
CA ARG A 194 -20.10 8.52 -2.33
C ARG A 194 -18.81 8.91 -1.60
N ILE A 195 -18.37 10.16 -1.68
CA ILE A 195 -17.23 10.68 -0.88
C ILE A 195 -17.62 10.77 0.59
N LEU A 196 -18.73 11.46 0.88
CA LEU A 196 -19.16 11.74 2.24
C LEU A 196 -19.83 10.54 2.89
N ARG A 197 -19.54 10.35 4.18
CA ARG A 197 -20.33 9.48 5.05
C ARG A 197 -21.45 10.32 5.68
N PHE A 198 -22.68 9.79 5.61
CA PHE A 198 -23.85 10.41 6.28
C PHE A 198 -23.98 9.97 7.75
N SER A 199 -23.20 8.98 8.18
CA SER A 199 -23.14 8.49 9.56
C SER A 199 -21.70 8.55 10.08
N LYS A 200 -21.55 8.87 11.37
CA LYS A 200 -20.26 8.78 12.06
C LYS A 200 -19.76 7.33 12.02
N LEU A 201 -18.45 7.15 11.89
CA LEU A 201 -17.85 5.84 12.06
C LEU A 201 -18.04 5.39 13.52
N THR A 202 -18.35 4.10 13.70
CA THR A 202 -18.20 3.46 15.01
C THR A 202 -16.71 3.17 15.24
N VAL A 203 -16.31 3.06 16.51
CA VAL A 203 -14.95 2.65 16.89
C VAL A 203 -14.56 1.33 16.21
N VAL A 204 -15.50 0.39 16.07
CA VAL A 204 -15.30 -0.88 15.35
C VAL A 204 -14.93 -0.65 13.89
N ASN A 205 -15.61 0.26 13.19
CA ASN A 205 -15.27 0.55 11.80
C ASN A 205 -13.87 1.18 11.67
N GLU A 206 -13.44 1.98 12.64
CA GLU A 206 -12.08 2.55 12.66
C GLU A 206 -11.03 1.46 12.83
N ILE A 207 -11.27 0.50 13.74
CA ILE A 207 -10.41 -0.67 13.93
C ILE A 207 -10.33 -1.47 12.62
N GLU A 208 -11.45 -1.75 11.97
CA GLU A 208 -11.48 -2.51 10.70
C GLU A 208 -10.75 -1.78 9.56
N ASN A 209 -10.90 -0.45 9.47
CA ASN A 209 -10.17 0.36 8.49
C ASN A 209 -8.66 0.35 8.77
N ALA A 210 -8.23 0.40 10.04
CA ALA A 210 -6.82 0.27 10.37
C ALA A 210 -6.26 -1.10 9.96
N LEU A 211 -7.03 -2.16 10.23
CA LEU A 211 -6.66 -3.54 9.89
C LEU A 211 -6.62 -3.83 8.39
N SER A 212 -7.25 -3.01 7.53
CA SER A 212 -7.08 -3.20 6.09
C SER A 212 -5.64 -2.91 5.65
N TYR A 213 -4.98 -1.90 6.23
CA TYR A 213 -3.58 -1.57 5.90
C TYR A 213 -2.60 -2.68 6.30
N TYR A 214 -2.87 -3.39 7.40
CA TYR A 214 -2.06 -4.55 7.79
C TYR A 214 -2.08 -5.63 6.71
N LYS A 215 -3.26 -5.92 6.16
CA LYS A 215 -3.46 -6.98 5.17
C LYS A 215 -2.90 -6.63 3.80
N THR A 216 -2.91 -5.35 3.43
CA THR A 216 -2.47 -4.90 2.11
C THR A 216 -1.01 -4.48 2.07
N THR A 217 -0.38 -4.28 3.23
CA THR A 217 0.93 -3.64 3.31
C THR A 217 1.77 -4.18 4.45
N PHE A 218 1.42 -3.89 5.71
CA PHE A 218 2.38 -4.08 6.80
C PHE A 218 2.79 -5.53 7.05
N LEU A 219 1.86 -6.49 6.92
CA LEU A 219 2.18 -7.91 7.17
C LEU A 219 3.14 -8.50 6.13
N GLU A 220 3.20 -7.93 4.93
CA GLU A 220 4.08 -8.39 3.84
C GLU A 220 5.38 -7.57 3.82
N VAL A 221 5.28 -6.24 3.85
CA VAL A 221 6.41 -5.33 3.62
C VAL A 221 7.36 -5.23 4.82
N ILE A 222 6.87 -5.35 6.06
CA ILE A 222 7.76 -5.28 7.24
C ILE A 222 8.76 -6.45 7.25
N PRO A 223 8.34 -7.72 7.08
CA PRO A 223 9.27 -8.83 6.90
C PRO A 223 10.27 -8.61 5.76
N GLU A 224 9.83 -8.11 4.60
CA GLU A 224 10.72 -7.83 3.46
C GLU A 224 11.84 -6.83 3.83
N ILE A 225 11.48 -5.71 4.46
CA ILE A 225 12.45 -4.70 4.91
C ILE A 225 13.48 -5.30 5.89
N LEU A 226 13.03 -6.12 6.84
CA LEU A 226 13.91 -6.77 7.81
C LEU A 226 14.83 -7.80 7.14
N GLN A 227 14.30 -8.58 6.20
CA GLN A 227 15.08 -9.59 5.46
C GLN A 227 16.12 -8.97 4.54
N ASP A 228 15.80 -7.86 3.87
CA ASP A 228 16.76 -7.15 3.02
C ASP A 228 17.89 -6.57 3.87
N LEU A 229 17.58 -5.94 5.00
CA LEU A 229 18.61 -5.44 5.93
C LEU A 229 19.45 -6.59 6.51
N GLU A 230 18.84 -7.72 6.89
CA GLU A 230 19.56 -8.90 7.35
C GLU A 230 20.53 -9.42 6.27
N ARG A 231 20.10 -9.44 5.00
CA ARG A 231 20.95 -9.86 3.86
C ARG A 231 22.11 -8.90 3.65
N ASP A 232 21.87 -7.59 3.72
CA ASP A 232 22.90 -6.56 3.55
C ASP A 232 23.95 -6.65 4.66
N LEU A 233 23.53 -6.83 5.91
CA LEU A 233 24.42 -7.02 7.05
C LEU A 233 25.21 -8.34 6.96
N ASN A 234 24.58 -9.43 6.53
CA ASN A 234 25.28 -10.70 6.30
C ASN A 234 26.34 -10.56 5.19
N THR A 235 26.03 -9.84 4.11
CA THR A 235 27.01 -9.57 3.04
C THR A 235 28.25 -8.84 3.59
N LEU A 236 28.06 -7.92 4.53
CA LEU A 236 29.15 -7.16 5.14
C LEU A 236 29.96 -7.93 6.19
N TYR A 237 29.29 -8.78 7.00
CA TYR A 237 29.88 -9.36 8.20
C TYR A 237 30.09 -10.87 8.18
N GLN A 238 29.28 -11.65 7.46
CA GLN A 238 29.44 -13.11 7.40
C GLN A 238 30.84 -13.54 6.94
N PRO A 239 31.50 -12.88 5.96
CA PRO A 239 32.88 -13.23 5.59
C PRO A 239 33.91 -12.99 6.70
N LYS A 240 33.57 -12.15 7.70
CA LYS A 240 34.46 -11.77 8.81
C LYS A 240 34.20 -12.62 10.05
N THR A 241 32.94 -12.94 10.33
CA THR A 241 32.53 -13.71 11.50
C THR A 241 32.51 -15.22 11.24
N GLY A 242 32.30 -15.64 9.99
CA GLY A 242 32.08 -17.03 9.61
C GLY A 242 30.67 -17.55 9.95
N GLU A 243 29.80 -16.69 10.50
CA GLU A 243 28.46 -17.06 10.96
C GLU A 243 27.39 -16.21 10.27
N GLN A 244 26.23 -16.81 10.01
CA GLN A 244 25.07 -16.09 9.52
C GLN A 244 24.43 -15.31 10.67
N TYR A 245 24.32 -14.00 10.50
CA TYR A 245 23.63 -13.11 11.41
C TYR A 245 22.11 -13.23 11.24
N VAL A 246 21.41 -13.34 12.37
CA VAL A 246 19.94 -13.29 12.43
C VAL A 246 19.57 -11.96 13.07
N LEU A 247 18.94 -11.08 12.30
CA LEU A 247 18.60 -9.73 12.72
C LEU A 247 17.46 -9.76 13.75
N PRO A 248 17.63 -9.19 14.96
CA PRO A 248 16.53 -9.03 15.89
C PRO A 248 15.40 -8.18 15.29
N SER A 249 14.15 -8.55 15.58
CA SER A 249 13.00 -7.73 15.17
C SER A 249 12.97 -6.44 15.98
N PHE A 250 13.34 -5.32 15.34
CA PHE A 250 13.33 -3.99 15.96
C PHE A 250 12.13 -3.13 15.51
N LEU A 251 11.41 -3.51 14.44
CA LEU A 251 10.28 -2.75 13.90
C LEU A 251 8.94 -3.37 14.32
N HIS A 252 8.19 -2.68 15.19
CA HIS A 252 6.95 -3.18 15.78
C HIS A 252 5.81 -2.19 15.60
N MET A 253 4.75 -2.56 14.87
CA MET A 253 3.61 -1.67 14.69
C MET A 253 2.79 -1.52 15.98
N GLY A 254 2.49 -0.28 16.35
CA GLY A 254 1.58 0.07 17.43
C GLY A 254 0.22 0.57 16.90
N SER A 255 -0.79 0.62 17.77
CA SER A 255 -2.09 1.21 17.44
C SER A 255 -2.75 1.81 18.68
N TRP A 256 -3.28 3.02 18.53
CA TRP A 256 -4.19 3.65 19.50
C TRP A 256 -5.66 3.41 19.16
N ILE A 257 -5.95 2.92 17.96
CA ILE A 257 -7.31 2.77 17.44
C ILE A 257 -8.05 1.68 18.22
N GLY A 258 -9.16 2.07 18.86
CA GLY A 258 -9.95 1.21 19.75
C GLY A 258 -9.44 1.13 21.19
N GLY A 259 -8.29 1.73 21.50
CA GLY A 259 -7.70 1.76 22.83
C GLY A 259 -7.65 3.14 23.48
N ASP A 260 -7.40 4.19 22.69
CA ASP A 260 -7.33 5.57 23.18
C ASP A 260 -8.71 6.11 23.57
N ARG A 261 -8.83 6.52 24.84
CA ARG A 261 -10.08 6.99 25.46
C ARG A 261 -10.09 8.48 25.71
N ASP A 262 -8.99 9.19 25.41
CA ASP A 262 -8.90 10.60 25.73
C ASP A 262 -9.96 11.40 24.94
N GLY A 263 -10.86 12.07 25.66
CA GLY A 263 -11.97 12.83 25.08
C GLY A 263 -13.02 12.04 24.28
N ASN A 264 -12.96 10.70 24.22
CA ASN A 264 -13.86 9.89 23.40
C ASN A 264 -14.73 8.92 24.22
N PRO A 265 -16.00 9.27 24.54
CA PRO A 265 -16.88 8.43 25.35
C PRO A 265 -17.29 7.12 24.65
N PHE A 266 -17.05 6.99 23.35
CA PHE A 266 -17.37 5.78 22.59
C PHE A 266 -16.29 4.70 22.70
N VAL A 267 -15.12 5.00 23.28
CA VAL A 267 -14.05 4.02 23.54
C VAL A 267 -14.08 3.59 25.00
N ASN A 268 -14.31 2.30 25.25
CA ASN A 268 -14.45 1.71 26.58
C ASN A 268 -13.80 0.31 26.66
N GLY A 269 -14.04 -0.42 27.77
CA GLY A 269 -13.49 -1.77 27.95
C GLY A 269 -13.94 -2.77 26.89
N THR A 270 -15.20 -2.67 26.45
CA THR A 270 -15.75 -3.54 25.40
C THR A 270 -15.09 -3.27 24.05
N THR A 271 -14.89 -2.00 23.68
CA THR A 271 -14.23 -1.67 22.41
C THR A 271 -12.76 -2.07 22.40
N LEU A 272 -12.05 -1.96 23.53
CA LEU A 272 -10.66 -2.42 23.65
C LEU A 272 -10.56 -3.93 23.45
N LEU A 273 -11.43 -4.72 24.10
CA LEU A 273 -11.48 -6.17 23.90
C LEU A 273 -11.79 -6.53 22.44
N GLN A 274 -12.74 -5.82 21.82
CA GLN A 274 -13.05 -5.98 20.40
C GLN A 274 -11.84 -5.66 19.52
N ALA A 275 -11.09 -4.59 19.81
CA ALA A 275 -9.88 -4.23 19.08
C ALA A 275 -8.83 -5.35 19.13
N ILE A 276 -8.56 -5.88 20.33
CA ILE A 276 -7.64 -7.02 20.53
C ILE A 276 -8.11 -8.24 19.74
N HIS A 277 -9.40 -8.61 19.86
CA HIS A 277 -9.93 -9.76 19.12
C HIS A 277 -9.83 -9.60 17.60
N LEU A 278 -10.14 -8.43 17.06
CA LEU A 278 -10.06 -8.17 15.63
C LEU A 278 -8.61 -8.16 15.13
N GLN A 279 -7.68 -7.58 15.89
CA GLN A 279 -6.25 -7.58 15.60
C GLN A 279 -5.68 -9.00 15.61
N SER A 280 -5.95 -9.78 16.66
CA SER A 280 -5.54 -11.19 16.73
C SER A 280 -6.15 -12.00 15.58
N SER A 281 -7.43 -11.81 15.29
CA SER A 281 -8.10 -12.50 14.18
C SER A 281 -7.48 -12.13 12.82
N ALA A 282 -7.04 -10.89 12.63
CA ALA A 282 -6.42 -10.45 11.39
C ALA A 282 -5.07 -11.15 11.17
N VAL A 283 -4.22 -11.23 12.21
CA VAL A 283 -2.90 -11.87 12.08
C VAL A 283 -3.01 -13.39 11.94
N PHE A 284 -3.90 -14.06 12.68
CA PHE A 284 -4.08 -15.50 12.53
C PHE A 284 -4.62 -15.88 11.14
N LYS A 285 -5.56 -15.10 10.59
CA LYS A 285 -6.03 -15.31 9.21
C LYS A 285 -4.90 -15.16 8.19
N TYR A 286 -3.99 -14.21 8.41
CA TYR A 286 -2.81 -14.05 7.57
C TYR A 286 -1.88 -15.26 7.69
N TYR A 287 -1.52 -15.68 8.91
CA TYR A 287 -0.65 -16.85 9.10
C TYR A 287 -1.23 -18.14 8.51
N LEU A 288 -2.55 -18.37 8.62
CA LEU A 288 -3.18 -19.54 7.99
C LEU A 288 -3.04 -19.50 6.46
N LYS A 289 -3.22 -18.33 5.83
CA LYS A 289 -3.00 -18.15 4.38
C LYS A 289 -1.54 -18.44 3.99
N GLU A 290 -0.58 -17.93 4.77
CA GLU A 290 0.85 -18.14 4.49
C GLU A 290 1.27 -19.59 4.71
N LEU A 291 0.77 -20.27 5.74
CA LEU A 291 1.00 -21.71 5.93
C LEU A 291 0.39 -22.54 4.80
N ASP A 292 -0.77 -22.13 4.28
CA ASP A 292 -1.40 -22.75 3.11
C ASP A 292 -0.57 -22.58 1.82
N ALA A 293 0.17 -21.47 1.68
CA ALA A 293 1.15 -21.29 0.62
C ALA A 293 2.40 -22.16 0.87
N LEU A 294 2.97 -22.08 2.07
CA LEU A 294 4.19 -22.77 2.45
C LEU A 294 4.07 -24.29 2.35
N ARG A 295 2.92 -24.88 2.72
CA ARG A 295 2.68 -26.32 2.57
C ARG A 295 2.74 -26.77 1.10
N ARG A 296 2.34 -25.91 0.16
CA ARG A 296 2.38 -26.24 -1.28
C ARG A 296 3.80 -26.19 -1.81
N GLU A 297 4.57 -25.20 -1.34
CA GLU A 297 5.96 -24.98 -1.73
C GLU A 297 6.92 -26.03 -1.17
N LEU A 298 6.80 -26.40 0.11
CA LEU A 298 7.72 -27.32 0.79
C LEU A 298 7.41 -28.80 0.54
N ALA A 299 7.36 -29.21 -0.73
CA ALA A 299 7.21 -30.59 -1.19
C ALA A 299 8.51 -31.43 -1.07
N VAL A 300 9.38 -31.09 -0.13
CA VAL A 300 10.73 -31.64 -0.03
C VAL A 300 10.68 -33.06 0.50
N SER A 301 11.18 -34.02 -0.29
CA SER A 301 11.14 -35.43 0.05
C SER A 301 12.36 -35.87 0.88
N SER A 302 12.11 -36.55 1.99
CA SER A 302 13.12 -37.21 2.82
C SER A 302 13.83 -38.38 2.11
N ARG A 303 13.38 -38.75 0.91
CA ARG A 303 14.05 -39.73 0.06
C ARG A 303 15.20 -39.14 -0.76
N LEU A 304 15.21 -37.82 -0.94
CA LEU A 304 16.17 -37.12 -1.78
C LEU A 304 17.23 -36.38 -0.97
N ILE A 305 16.88 -35.93 0.25
CA ILE A 305 17.78 -35.19 1.12
C ILE A 305 17.73 -35.72 2.55
N ALA A 306 18.78 -35.46 3.31
CA ALA A 306 18.74 -35.60 4.76
C ALA A 306 17.83 -34.53 5.37
N ILE A 307 17.08 -34.91 6.40
CA ILE A 307 16.13 -34.04 7.11
C ILE A 307 16.51 -34.03 8.58
N ASP A 308 16.56 -32.85 9.18
CA ASP A 308 16.87 -32.72 10.60
C ASP A 308 15.81 -33.38 11.49
N ASP A 309 16.28 -33.99 12.59
CA ASP A 309 15.41 -34.65 13.57
C ASP A 309 14.35 -33.71 14.16
N ALA A 310 14.66 -32.41 14.26
CA ALA A 310 13.72 -31.40 14.72
C ALA A 310 12.53 -31.24 13.77
N VAL A 311 12.76 -31.27 12.45
CA VAL A 311 11.69 -31.21 11.43
C VAL A 311 10.88 -32.50 11.46
N MET A 312 11.54 -33.65 11.58
CA MET A 312 10.86 -34.94 11.74
C MET A 312 9.97 -34.99 12.99
N ALA A 313 10.40 -34.38 14.09
CA ALA A 313 9.60 -34.27 15.31
C ALA A 313 8.36 -33.37 15.13
N LEU A 314 8.48 -32.28 14.37
CA LEU A 314 7.33 -31.44 14.01
C LEU A 314 6.37 -32.17 13.06
N ALA A 315 6.87 -32.90 12.08
CA ALA A 315 6.08 -33.65 11.11
C ALA A 315 5.12 -34.64 11.77
N LYS A 316 5.55 -35.29 12.87
CA LYS A 316 4.73 -36.22 13.66
C LYS A 316 3.47 -35.59 14.28
N ARG A 317 3.39 -34.25 14.35
CA ARG A 317 2.21 -33.53 14.87
C ARG A 317 1.11 -33.39 13.80
N SER A 318 1.41 -33.66 12.54
CA SER A 318 0.45 -33.64 11.44
C SER A 318 -0.64 -34.69 11.64
N ARG A 319 -1.89 -34.31 11.36
CA ARG A 319 -3.01 -35.27 11.24
C ARG A 319 -3.07 -35.93 9.86
N ASP A 320 -2.30 -35.43 8.89
CA ASP A 320 -2.24 -35.99 7.55
C ASP A 320 -1.45 -37.30 7.55
N GLN A 321 -2.14 -38.41 7.28
CA GLN A 321 -1.59 -39.77 7.23
C GLN A 321 -1.56 -40.32 5.79
N SER A 322 -1.69 -39.45 4.78
CA SER A 322 -1.66 -39.88 3.38
C SER A 322 -0.32 -40.53 3.04
N ALA A 323 -0.38 -41.79 2.59
CA ALA A 323 0.81 -42.53 2.15
C ALA A 323 1.59 -41.82 1.02
N HIS A 324 0.95 -40.90 0.28
CA HIS A 324 1.57 -40.10 -0.76
C HIS A 324 2.40 -38.91 -0.25
N ARG A 325 2.32 -38.58 1.04
CA ARG A 325 2.95 -37.40 1.64
C ARG A 325 3.78 -37.70 2.89
N LEU A 326 3.87 -38.97 3.29
CA LEU A 326 4.65 -39.40 4.46
C LEU A 326 6.15 -39.13 4.31
N ASP A 327 6.65 -39.09 3.08
CA ASP A 327 8.03 -38.74 2.79
C ASP A 327 8.26 -37.22 2.63
N GLU A 328 7.27 -36.37 2.89
CA GLU A 328 7.38 -34.90 2.78
C GLU A 328 7.32 -34.22 4.18
N PRO A 329 8.35 -34.36 5.03
CA PRO A 329 8.26 -33.99 6.44
C PRO A 329 8.07 -32.49 6.68
N TYR A 330 8.59 -31.60 5.82
CA TYR A 330 8.35 -30.16 5.96
C TYR A 330 6.87 -29.80 5.75
N ARG A 331 6.23 -30.37 4.72
CA ARG A 331 4.79 -30.20 4.47
C ARG A 331 3.97 -30.71 5.66
N LEU A 332 4.32 -31.87 6.20
CA LEU A 332 3.65 -32.42 7.39
C LEU A 332 3.85 -31.52 8.62
N ALA A 333 5.06 -31.01 8.83
CA ALA A 333 5.33 -30.07 9.93
C ALA A 333 4.45 -28.81 9.82
N VAL A 334 4.34 -28.24 8.62
CA VAL A 334 3.48 -27.08 8.33
C VAL A 334 2.01 -27.42 8.58
N ASN A 335 1.52 -28.58 8.15
CA ASN A 335 0.15 -29.02 8.44
C ASN A 335 -0.13 -29.11 9.95
N GLY A 336 0.81 -29.66 10.73
CA GLY A 336 0.68 -29.73 12.19
C GLY A 336 0.67 -28.36 12.88
N ILE A 337 1.39 -27.37 12.32
CA ILE A 337 1.34 -25.97 12.79
C ILE A 337 -0.01 -25.34 12.41
N HIS A 338 -0.44 -25.52 11.16
CA HIS A 338 -1.71 -25.01 10.66
C HIS A 338 -2.89 -25.53 11.48
N ASP A 339 -2.94 -26.83 11.81
CA ASP A 339 -4.02 -27.42 12.61
C ASP A 339 -4.13 -26.87 14.05
N LYS A 340 -3.06 -26.24 14.55
CA LYS A 340 -3.00 -25.66 15.90
C LYS A 340 -3.46 -24.20 15.94
N LEU A 341 -3.30 -23.47 14.84
CA LEU A 341 -3.75 -22.09 14.68
C LEU A 341 -5.25 -22.05 14.37
#